data_AF-A0A3D6DH34-F1
#
_entry.id   AF-A0A3D6DH34-F1
#
_cell.length_a   1.000
_cell.length_b   1.000
_cell.length_c   1.000
_cell.angle_alpha   90.00
_cell.angle_beta   90.00
_cell.angle_gamma   90.00
#
_symmetry.space_group_name_H-M   'P 1'
#
loop_
_entity.id
_entity.type
_entity.pdbx_description
1 polymer ?
#
loop_
_entity_poly.entity_id
_entity_poly.type
_entity_poly.pdbx_seq_one_letter_code
_entity_poly.pdbx_strand_id
1 'polypeptide(L)'
;PCVGTYDAVGTCNGDCQSDTNANGICDADDVAGCTYPGALNFVSNATMDNGSCEFDLSSSCPADVNQDGLIGVSDILLVLSEFGQVCNE
;
A
#
# COMPACT_ATOMS: atom_id res chain seq x y z
N PRO A 1 6.86 -21.77 25.57
CA PRO A 1 7.63 -20.52 25.72
C PRO A 1 8.99 -20.65 25.06
N CYS A 2 9.42 -19.66 24.28
CA CYS A 2 10.78 -19.62 23.75
C CYS A 2 11.80 -19.62 24.89
N VAL A 3 12.89 -20.37 24.74
CA VAL A 3 14.07 -20.26 25.60
C VAL A 3 15.13 -19.56 24.75
N GLY A 4 15.35 -18.27 25.03
CA GLY A 4 16.19 -17.39 24.21
C GLY A 4 15.46 -16.09 23.84
N THR A 5 15.88 -15.49 22.72
CA THR A 5 15.30 -14.25 22.20
C THR A 5 14.47 -14.51 20.95
N TYR A 6 13.43 -13.71 20.75
CA TYR A 6 12.77 -13.62 19.47
C TYR A 6 13.55 -12.64 18.58
N ASP A 7 13.64 -12.94 17.29
CA ASP A 7 14.20 -12.04 16.28
C ASP A 7 13.15 -11.03 15.79
N ALA A 8 13.49 -10.21 14.78
CA ALA A 8 12.60 -9.15 14.29
C ALA A 8 11.28 -9.68 13.68
N VAL A 9 11.23 -10.91 13.18
CA VAL A 9 10.03 -11.55 12.62
C VAL A 9 9.29 -12.46 13.61
N GLY A 10 9.71 -12.47 14.88
CA GLY A 10 9.07 -13.27 15.93
C GLY A 10 9.43 -14.75 15.92
N THR A 11 10.53 -15.12 15.26
CA THR A 11 11.08 -16.48 15.30
C THR A 11 11.98 -16.65 16.53
N CYS A 12 11.70 -17.67 17.34
CA CYS A 12 12.50 -17.99 18.53
C CYS A 12 13.89 -18.47 18.11
N ASN A 13 14.94 -17.81 18.59
CA ASN A 13 16.34 -18.03 18.18
C ASN A 13 16.54 -17.92 16.66
N GLY A 14 15.82 -17.01 16.00
CA GLY A 14 16.07 -16.65 14.60
C GLY A 14 17.17 -15.59 14.47
N ASP A 15 17.60 -15.36 13.22
CA ASP A 15 18.73 -14.48 12.89
C ASP A 15 18.31 -13.14 12.28
N CYS A 16 16.99 -12.88 12.17
CA CYS A 16 16.52 -11.66 11.53
C CYS A 16 16.79 -10.40 12.35
N GLN A 17 17.59 -9.49 11.79
CA GLN A 17 18.00 -8.25 12.45
C GLN A 17 16.94 -7.15 12.37
N SER A 18 16.13 -7.14 11.32
CA SER A 18 15.19 -6.06 11.02
C SER A 18 14.04 -6.54 10.13
N ASP A 19 12.84 -6.06 10.44
CA ASP A 19 11.61 -6.20 9.67
C ASP A 19 10.96 -4.81 9.67
N THR A 20 11.44 -3.93 8.78
CA THR A 20 11.12 -2.50 8.81
C THR A 20 9.67 -2.24 8.41
N ASN A 21 9.12 -3.07 7.51
CA ASN A 21 7.76 -2.93 6.99
C ASN A 21 6.74 -3.80 7.76
N ALA A 22 7.19 -4.60 8.74
CA ALA A 22 6.38 -5.49 9.58
C ALA A 22 5.56 -6.52 8.78
N ASN A 23 6.07 -6.97 7.64
CA ASN A 23 5.41 -7.97 6.79
C ASN A 23 5.70 -9.42 7.25
N GLY A 24 6.54 -9.60 8.28
CA GLY A 24 6.94 -10.91 8.80
C GLY A 24 8.03 -11.60 7.98
N ILE A 25 8.70 -10.86 7.10
CA ILE A 25 9.86 -11.27 6.30
C ILE A 25 11.03 -10.39 6.70
N CYS A 26 12.23 -10.97 6.77
CA CYS A 26 13.39 -10.18 7.14
C CYS A 26 13.77 -9.18 6.04
N ASP A 27 14.23 -7.98 6.39
CA ASP A 27 14.67 -6.98 5.40
C ASP A 27 15.75 -7.52 4.45
N ALA A 28 16.56 -8.49 4.91
CA ALA A 28 17.59 -9.15 4.10
C ALA A 28 17.02 -10.16 3.08
N ASP A 29 15.82 -10.68 3.34
CA ASP A 29 15.09 -11.64 2.51
C ASP A 29 13.99 -10.96 1.68
N ASP A 30 13.77 -9.66 1.88
CA ASP A 30 12.78 -8.89 1.18
C ASP A 30 13.13 -8.73 -0.31
N VAL A 31 12.13 -8.90 -1.16
CA VAL A 31 12.20 -8.60 -2.59
C VAL A 31 11.61 -7.20 -2.79
N ALA A 32 12.48 -6.25 -3.14
CA ALA A 32 12.08 -4.88 -3.43
C ALA A 32 11.38 -4.78 -4.79
N GLY A 33 10.17 -4.22 -4.82
CA GLY A 33 9.40 -3.99 -6.04
C GLY A 33 8.00 -3.46 -5.74
N CYS A 34 7.21 -3.17 -6.77
CA CYS A 34 5.86 -2.67 -6.52
C CYS A 34 4.96 -3.78 -5.93
N THR A 35 4.42 -3.55 -4.73
CA THR A 35 3.59 -4.52 -4.00
C THR A 35 2.09 -4.36 -4.25
N TYR A 36 1.66 -3.31 -4.98
CA TYR A 36 0.25 -3.01 -5.22
C TYR A 36 -0.25 -3.71 -6.49
N PRO A 37 -1.24 -4.64 -6.41
CA PRO A 37 -1.73 -5.37 -7.56
C PRO A 37 -2.39 -4.50 -8.66
N GLY A 38 -2.77 -3.27 -8.33
CA GLY A 38 -3.32 -2.30 -9.28
C GLY A 38 -2.27 -1.49 -10.04
N ALA A 39 -0.98 -1.70 -9.78
CA ALA A 39 0.11 -1.03 -10.49
C ALA A 39 0.42 -1.74 -11.81
N LEU A 40 0.73 -0.95 -12.85
CA LEU A 40 1.20 -1.40 -14.15
C LEU A 40 2.48 -2.23 -14.08
N ASN A 41 3.31 -1.96 -13.07
CA ASN A 41 4.57 -2.64 -12.82
C ASN A 41 4.56 -3.46 -11.52
N PHE A 42 3.39 -4.01 -11.15
CA PHE A 42 3.25 -4.94 -10.03
C PHE A 42 4.22 -6.12 -10.16
N VAL A 43 4.92 -6.42 -9.07
CA VAL A 43 5.85 -7.56 -8.96
C VAL A 43 5.27 -8.57 -7.97
N SER A 44 4.84 -9.74 -8.47
CA SER A 44 4.08 -10.71 -7.68
C SER A 44 4.83 -11.33 -6.50
N ASN A 45 6.17 -11.28 -6.54
CA ASN A 45 7.02 -11.73 -5.45
C ASN A 45 7.65 -10.58 -4.66
N ALA A 46 7.27 -9.32 -4.91
CA ALA A 46 7.75 -8.21 -4.10
C ALA A 46 7.11 -8.27 -2.71
N THR A 47 7.95 -8.14 -1.70
CA THR A 47 7.55 -8.17 -0.28
C THR A 47 7.80 -6.82 0.39
N MET A 48 8.64 -5.97 -0.22
CA MET A 48 8.87 -4.58 0.18
C MET A 48 8.59 -3.64 -0.98
N ASP A 49 7.78 -2.62 -0.76
CA ASP A 49 7.59 -1.54 -1.73
C ASP A 49 8.87 -0.70 -1.84
N ASN A 50 9.34 -0.52 -3.07
CA ASN A 50 10.51 0.29 -3.39
C ASN A 50 10.15 1.73 -3.82
N GLY A 51 8.87 2.08 -3.79
CA GLY A 51 8.36 3.39 -4.19
C GLY A 51 8.38 3.63 -5.72
N SER A 52 8.58 2.60 -6.53
CA SER A 52 8.62 2.71 -7.99
C SER A 52 7.29 2.38 -8.67
N CYS A 53 6.19 2.23 -7.92
CA CYS A 53 4.90 1.83 -8.48
C CYS A 53 4.37 2.81 -9.53
N GLU A 54 4.04 2.29 -10.69
CA GLU A 54 3.40 3.00 -11.79
C GLU A 54 1.92 2.62 -11.83
N PHE A 55 1.03 3.60 -11.74
CA PHE A 55 -0.41 3.37 -11.83
C PHE A 55 -0.93 3.92 -13.15
N ASP A 56 -1.87 3.21 -13.77
CA ASP A 56 -2.53 3.70 -14.97
C ASP A 56 -3.48 4.85 -14.60
N LEU A 57 -3.04 6.08 -14.84
CA LEU A 57 -3.88 7.27 -14.68
C LEU A 57 -4.89 7.43 -15.83
N SER A 58 -4.83 6.60 -16.88
CA SER A 58 -5.78 6.63 -17.99
C SER A 58 -7.09 5.90 -17.68
N SER A 59 -7.08 4.99 -16.70
CA SER A 59 -8.29 4.65 -15.97
C SER A 59 -8.49 5.72 -14.92
N SER A 60 -9.47 6.60 -15.13
CA SER A 60 -9.97 7.53 -14.11
C SER A 60 -9.92 6.83 -12.75
N CYS A 61 -9.08 7.35 -11.85
CA CYS A 61 -9.08 6.93 -10.46
C CYS A 61 -10.55 7.03 -10.00
N PRO A 62 -11.25 5.94 -9.64
CA PRO A 62 -12.69 6.03 -9.37
C PRO A 62 -13.05 6.97 -8.21
N ALA A 63 -12.04 7.34 -7.41
CA ALA A 63 -12.12 8.31 -6.32
C ALA A 63 -11.57 9.71 -6.67
N ASP A 64 -11.07 9.92 -7.89
CA ASP A 64 -10.80 11.25 -8.47
C ASP A 64 -12.13 11.77 -9.02
N VAL A 65 -12.86 12.49 -8.16
CA VAL A 65 -14.22 12.96 -8.40
C VAL A 65 -14.19 14.27 -9.17
N ASN A 66 -13.12 15.08 -9.00
CA ASN A 66 -12.98 16.35 -9.68
C ASN A 66 -12.23 16.26 -11.03
N GLN A 67 -11.72 15.08 -11.38
CA GLN A 67 -10.99 14.75 -12.61
C GLN A 67 -9.70 15.55 -12.80
N ASP A 68 -9.00 15.87 -11.72
CA ASP A 68 -7.71 16.58 -11.77
C ASP A 68 -6.50 15.64 -11.92
N GLY A 69 -6.73 14.33 -11.94
CA GLY A 69 -5.71 13.30 -12.08
C GLY A 69 -5.05 12.88 -10.77
N LEU A 70 -5.58 13.33 -9.62
CA LEU A 70 -5.12 12.97 -8.29
C LEU A 70 -6.31 12.50 -7.44
N ILE A 71 -6.07 11.60 -6.47
CA ILE A 71 -7.02 11.36 -5.38
C ILE A 71 -6.56 12.21 -4.20
N GLY A 72 -7.21 13.35 -3.98
CA GLY A 72 -6.80 14.36 -3.02
C GLY A 72 -7.89 14.79 -2.03
N VAL A 73 -7.53 15.74 -1.17
CA VAL A 73 -8.49 16.37 -0.24
C VAL A 73 -9.60 17.08 -1.00
N SER A 74 -9.30 17.62 -2.19
CA SER A 74 -10.26 18.22 -3.11
C SER A 74 -11.39 17.26 -3.50
N ASP A 75 -11.08 15.99 -3.79
CA ASP A 75 -12.07 14.97 -4.12
C ASP A 75 -12.96 14.63 -2.94
N ILE A 76 -12.34 14.47 -1.76
CA ILE A 76 -13.08 14.23 -0.52
C ILE A 76 -14.03 15.40 -0.22
N LEU A 77 -13.55 16.64 -0.38
CA LEU A 77 -14.38 17.82 -0.17
C LEU A 77 -15.51 17.92 -1.19
N LEU A 78 -15.30 17.47 -2.43
CA LEU A 78 -16.35 17.40 -3.45
C LEU A 78 -17.43 16.40 -3.05
N VAL A 79 -17.05 15.18 -2.66
CA VAL A 79 -18.01 14.15 -2.17
C VAL A 79 -18.77 14.65 -0.94
N LEU A 80 -18.08 15.27 0.02
CA LEU A 80 -18.70 15.79 1.24
C LEU A 80 -19.60 17.01 0.97
N SER A 81 -19.37 17.76 -0.10
CA SER A 81 -20.21 18.90 -0.47
C SER A 81 -21.60 18.48 -0.98
N GLU A 82 -21.70 17.28 -1.54
CA GLU A 82 -22.93 16.71 -2.08
C GLU A 82 -23.53 15.64 -1.15
N PHE A 83 -22.85 15.29 -0.06
CA PHE A 83 -23.32 14.29 0.89
C PHE A 83 -24.65 14.70 1.53
N GLY A 84 -25.68 13.88 1.29
CA GLY A 84 -27.02 14.11 1.81
C GLY A 84 -27.87 15.07 0.96
N GLN A 85 -27.40 15.46 -0.22
CA GLN A 85 -28.26 16.12 -1.20
C GLN A 85 -29.32 15.14 -1.71
N VAL A 86 -30.52 15.67 -1.93
CA VAL A 86 -31.65 14.89 -2.49
C VAL A 86 -31.56 14.99 -4.00
N CYS A 87 -31.33 13.86 -4.66
CA CYS A 87 -31.42 13.78 -6.12
C CYS A 87 -32.90 13.78 -6.51
N ASN A 88 -33.33 14.73 -7.34
CA ASN A 88 -34.59 14.55 -8.07
C ASN A 88 -34.28 13.57 -9.21
N GLU A 89 -34.81 12.35 -9.11
CA GLU A 89 -34.78 11.36 -10.19
C GLU A 89 -35.52 11.88 -11.45
#